data_AF-M5G782-F1
#
_entry.id   AF-M5G782-F1
#
_cell.length_a   1.000
_cell.length_b   1.000
_cell.length_c   1.000
_cell.angle_alpha   90.00
_cell.angle_beta   90.00
_cell.angle_gamma   90.00
#
_symmetry.space_group_name_H-M   'P 1'
#
loop_
_entity.id
_entity.type
_entity.pdbx_description
1 polymer ?
#
loop_
_entity_poly.entity_id
_entity_poly.type
_entity_poly.pdbx_seq_one_letter_code
_entity_poly.pdbx_strand_id
1 'polypeptide(L)'
;MVKRSDTPPPSSEEPRILCVKLPYPEVQPIDFEVHGGAEVILAQWLAQIIKKDSLFYIYWMPRNDMILVSVAREKDGFYNSILGEHRWGAFLKNCRRGWEKHVSTIFYSTYNTDRDVQRSGWRQKWIEASWFDDDYSSTFVHPYPDPIYTTIIPDSCRAIPAARRNVPVSIGASKWLVTSVDRDVPGAPVRTVTEDKKKRKKYSGQVGSLPYV
;
A
#
# COMPACT_ATOMS: atom_id res chain seq x y z
N MET A 1 -32.88 -7.27 31.91
CA MET A 1 -32.11 -6.55 30.88
C MET A 1 -32.22 -7.34 29.58
N VAL A 2 -32.88 -6.78 28.57
CA VAL A 2 -32.91 -7.42 27.23
C VAL A 2 -31.51 -7.26 26.64
N LYS A 3 -30.79 -8.38 26.52
CA LYS A 3 -29.50 -8.44 25.85
C LYS A 3 -29.76 -8.10 24.38
N ARG A 4 -29.28 -6.95 23.91
CA ARG A 4 -29.37 -6.60 22.49
C ARG A 4 -28.65 -7.70 21.72
N SER A 5 -29.31 -8.27 20.72
CA SER A 5 -28.67 -9.19 19.78
C SER A 5 -27.44 -8.50 19.19
N ASP A 6 -26.34 -9.25 19.08
CA ASP A 6 -25.12 -8.73 18.46
C ASP A 6 -25.46 -8.15 17.09
N THR A 7 -24.89 -6.96 16.81
CA THR A 7 -25.09 -6.31 15.52
C THR A 7 -24.49 -7.25 14.46
N PRO A 8 -25.26 -7.65 13.44
CA PRO A 8 -24.75 -8.55 12.42
C PRO A 8 -23.45 -7.97 11.82
N PRO A 9 -22.50 -8.83 11.44
CA PRO A 9 -21.29 -8.36 10.77
C PRO A 9 -21.69 -7.52 9.56
N PRO A 10 -20.95 -6.44 9.26
CA PRO A 10 -21.27 -5.53 8.18
C PRO A 10 -21.48 -6.33 6.90
N SER A 11 -22.55 -6.02 6.17
CA SER A 11 -22.89 -6.71 4.92
C SER A 11 -21.66 -6.74 3.99
N SER A 12 -21.54 -7.79 3.18
CA SER A 12 -20.50 -7.84 2.13
C SER A 12 -20.56 -6.64 1.18
N GLU A 13 -21.70 -5.95 1.14
CA GLU A 13 -21.95 -4.76 0.32
C GLU A 13 -21.55 -3.45 0.99
N GLU A 14 -21.24 -3.43 2.29
CA GLU A 14 -20.88 -2.19 2.97
C GLU A 14 -19.51 -1.67 2.48
N PRO A 15 -19.40 -0.35 2.24
CA PRO A 15 -18.18 0.23 1.73
C PRO A 15 -17.06 0.15 2.76
N ARG A 16 -15.82 0.20 2.29
CA ARG A 16 -14.63 0.28 3.13
C ARG A 16 -14.19 1.72 3.26
N ILE A 17 -13.74 2.10 4.45
CA ILE A 17 -13.24 3.44 4.71
C ILE A 17 -11.72 3.38 4.83
N LEU A 18 -11.04 4.15 3.99
CA LEU A 18 -9.60 4.38 4.05
C LEU A 18 -9.31 5.72 4.71
N CYS A 19 -8.17 5.81 5.38
CA CYS A 19 -7.63 7.02 5.97
C CYS A 19 -6.44 7.46 5.09
N VAL A 20 -6.43 8.71 4.64
CA VAL A 20 -5.31 9.28 3.89
C VAL A 20 -4.74 10.44 4.68
N LYS A 21 -3.47 10.30 5.07
CA LYS A 21 -2.68 11.32 5.77
C LYS A 21 -1.91 12.14 4.76
N LEU A 22 -1.94 13.46 4.90
CA LEU A 22 -1.29 14.43 4.01
C LEU A 22 -1.66 14.16 2.54
N PRO A 23 -2.95 14.22 2.17
CA PRO A 23 -3.40 13.86 0.83
C PRO A 23 -2.78 14.75 -0.25
N TYR A 24 -2.68 14.21 -1.47
CA TYR A 24 -2.36 14.97 -2.67
C TYR A 24 -3.66 15.49 -3.32
N PRO A 25 -3.72 16.75 -3.77
CA PRO A 25 -2.72 17.80 -3.61
C PRO A 25 -2.68 18.37 -2.18
N GLU A 26 -1.60 19.06 -1.82
CA GLU A 26 -1.43 19.57 -0.45
C GLU A 26 -2.31 20.81 -0.32
N VAL A 27 -3.42 20.64 0.38
CA VAL A 27 -4.32 21.73 0.73
C VAL A 27 -4.38 21.76 2.24
N GLN A 28 -3.60 22.64 2.86
CA GLN A 28 -3.62 22.82 4.30
C GLN A 28 -4.02 24.26 4.64
N PRO A 29 -5.07 24.45 5.46
CA PRO A 29 -6.00 23.43 5.97
C PRO A 29 -6.85 22.82 4.86
N ILE A 30 -7.24 21.54 5.00
CA ILE A 30 -8.14 20.90 4.03
C ILE A 30 -9.53 21.52 4.19
N ASP A 31 -9.90 22.37 3.24
CA ASP A 31 -11.23 22.94 3.14
C ASP A 31 -11.71 22.98 1.69
N PHE A 32 -12.50 21.97 1.31
CA PHE A 32 -13.06 21.83 -0.02
C PHE A 32 -14.20 22.82 -0.31
N GLU A 33 -14.67 23.59 0.67
CA GLU A 33 -15.64 24.67 0.42
C GLU A 33 -14.96 25.93 -0.10
N VAL A 34 -13.70 26.15 0.28
CA VAL A 34 -12.91 27.33 -0.12
C VAL A 34 -12.03 27.03 -1.32
N HIS A 35 -11.42 25.85 -1.36
CA HIS A 35 -10.47 25.44 -2.40
C HIS A 35 -11.14 24.53 -3.44
N GLY A 36 -12.07 25.10 -4.21
CA GLY A 36 -12.74 24.37 -5.30
C GLY A 36 -11.72 23.85 -6.33
N GLY A 37 -11.76 22.54 -6.58
CA GLY A 37 -10.94 21.83 -7.57
C GLY A 37 -9.87 20.91 -6.97
N ALA A 38 -9.47 21.11 -5.71
CA ALA A 38 -8.51 20.21 -5.06
C ALA A 38 -9.07 18.79 -4.84
N GLU A 39 -10.37 18.70 -4.56
CA GLU A 39 -11.12 17.46 -4.43
C GLU A 39 -11.14 16.65 -5.72
N VAL A 40 -11.13 17.34 -6.88
CA VAL A 40 -11.10 16.70 -8.20
C VAL A 40 -9.75 16.05 -8.41
N ILE A 41 -8.66 16.80 -8.19
CA ILE A 41 -7.28 16.29 -8.33
C ILE A 41 -7.03 15.13 -7.35
N LEU A 42 -7.52 15.25 -6.12
CA LEU A 42 -7.46 14.19 -5.11
C LEU A 42 -8.19 12.92 -5.58
N ALA A 43 -9.42 13.05 -6.07
CA ALA A 43 -10.18 11.91 -6.59
C ALA A 43 -9.48 11.26 -7.79
N GLN A 44 -8.94 12.05 -8.70
CA GLN A 44 -8.18 11.58 -9.87
C GLN A 44 -6.91 10.82 -9.46
N TRP A 45 -6.19 11.28 -8.43
CA TRP A 45 -5.05 10.56 -7.88
C TRP A 45 -5.47 9.22 -7.27
N LEU A 46 -6.51 9.21 -6.41
CA LEU A 46 -7.02 7.99 -5.80
C LEU A 46 -7.50 6.97 -6.83
N ALA A 47 -8.08 7.46 -7.95
CA ALA A 47 -8.52 6.61 -9.05
C ALA A 47 -7.37 5.88 -9.75
N GLN A 48 -6.14 6.40 -9.70
CA GLN A 48 -4.95 5.68 -10.21
C GLN A 48 -4.62 4.43 -9.41
N ILE A 49 -5.15 4.33 -8.18
CA ILE A 49 -4.77 3.29 -7.21
C ILE A 49 -5.92 2.32 -6.96
N ILE A 50 -7.16 2.81 -6.85
CA ILE A 50 -8.33 2.02 -6.39
C ILE A 50 -9.30 1.67 -7.54
N LYS A 51 -9.22 2.36 -8.69
CA LYS A 51 -10.24 2.48 -9.77
C LYS A 51 -11.28 3.56 -9.47
N LYS A 52 -11.65 4.34 -10.50
CA LYS A 52 -12.62 5.44 -10.39
C LYS A 52 -14.01 4.99 -9.94
N ASP A 53 -14.52 3.87 -10.45
CA ASP A 53 -15.87 3.38 -10.16
C ASP A 53 -16.01 2.79 -8.74
N SER A 54 -14.89 2.62 -8.05
CA SER A 54 -14.83 2.12 -6.68
C SER A 54 -14.76 3.24 -5.65
N LEU A 55 -14.81 4.52 -6.06
CA LEU A 55 -14.75 5.67 -5.17
C LEU A 55 -16.15 6.27 -4.96
N PHE A 56 -16.60 6.42 -3.71
CA PHE A 56 -17.93 6.95 -3.40
C PHE A 56 -17.90 8.34 -2.77
N TYR A 57 -17.18 8.48 -1.65
CA TYR A 57 -17.20 9.69 -0.84
C TYR A 57 -15.80 10.11 -0.41
N ILE A 58 -15.60 11.42 -0.34
CA ILE A 58 -14.50 12.03 0.40
C ILE A 58 -15.10 12.63 1.67
N TYR A 59 -14.48 12.30 2.79
CA TYR A 59 -14.75 12.92 4.07
C TYR A 59 -13.60 13.82 4.49
N TRP A 60 -13.92 15.02 4.96
CA TRP A 60 -12.92 15.95 5.48
C TRP A 60 -13.38 16.62 6.77
N MET A 61 -12.41 17.13 7.51
CA MET A 61 -12.62 18.05 8.61
C MET A 61 -11.73 19.28 8.37
N PRO A 62 -12.26 20.50 8.53
CA PRO A 62 -11.44 21.70 8.46
C PRO A 62 -10.26 21.60 9.42
N ARG A 63 -9.06 22.01 8.96
CA ARG A 63 -7.81 21.99 9.74
C ARG A 63 -7.34 20.61 10.19
N ASN A 64 -7.86 19.55 9.60
CA ASN A 64 -7.30 18.21 9.70
C ASN A 64 -6.31 18.00 8.55
N ASP A 65 -5.22 17.29 8.82
CA ASP A 65 -4.23 16.88 7.82
C ASP A 65 -4.54 15.48 7.25
N MET A 66 -5.70 14.93 7.60
CA MET A 66 -6.24 13.67 7.11
C MET A 66 -7.59 13.87 6.45
N ILE A 67 -7.87 12.98 5.50
CA ILE A 67 -9.20 12.73 4.94
C ILE A 67 -9.55 11.27 5.13
N LEU A 68 -10.84 10.97 5.01
CA LEU A 68 -11.30 9.59 4.83
C LEU A 68 -11.91 9.44 3.44
N VAL A 69 -11.83 8.23 2.90
CA VAL A 69 -12.39 7.91 1.58
C VAL A 69 -13.23 6.65 1.70
N SER A 70 -14.49 6.74 1.30
CA SER A 70 -15.39 5.58 1.21
C SER A 70 -15.23 4.93 -0.16
N VAL A 71 -14.95 3.63 -0.18
CA VAL A 71 -14.64 2.87 -1.39
C VAL A 71 -15.38 1.52 -1.43
N ALA A 72 -15.62 1.02 -2.63
CA ALA A 72 -16.25 -0.27 -2.86
C ALA A 72 -15.46 -1.41 -2.18
N ARG A 73 -16.14 -2.40 -1.62
CA ARG A 73 -15.43 -3.55 -1.03
C ARG A 73 -14.81 -4.38 -2.15
N GLU A 74 -13.50 -4.60 -2.05
CA GLU A 74 -12.74 -5.42 -3.00
C GLU A 74 -12.33 -6.75 -2.35
N LYS A 75 -11.87 -7.69 -3.20
CA LYS A 75 -11.39 -9.01 -2.74
C LYS A 75 -10.29 -8.85 -1.70
N ASP A 76 -10.21 -9.82 -0.79
CA ASP A 76 -9.19 -9.84 0.24
C ASP A 76 -7.78 -9.75 -0.38
N GLY A 77 -6.96 -8.85 0.17
CA GLY A 77 -5.62 -8.57 -0.33
C GLY A 77 -5.52 -7.45 -1.37
N PHE A 78 -6.61 -7.01 -2.02
CA PHE A 78 -6.55 -5.88 -2.95
C PHE A 78 -5.99 -4.62 -2.30
N TYR A 79 -6.55 -4.22 -1.15
CA TYR A 79 -6.07 -3.06 -0.40
C TYR A 79 -4.64 -3.22 0.11
N ASN A 80 -4.15 -4.45 0.25
CA ASN A 80 -2.75 -4.66 0.58
C ASN A 80 -1.83 -4.24 -0.56
N SER A 81 -2.27 -3.93 -1.79
CA SER A 81 -1.44 -3.29 -2.82
C SER A 81 -1.41 -1.75 -2.72
N ILE A 82 -2.23 -1.17 -1.84
CA ILE A 82 -2.52 0.27 -1.80
C ILE A 82 -2.03 0.94 -0.51
N LEU A 83 -1.98 0.19 0.60
CA LEU A 83 -1.60 0.74 1.89
C LEU A 83 -0.11 1.07 1.97
N GLY A 84 0.21 2.23 2.54
CA GLY A 84 1.58 2.70 2.75
C GLY A 84 1.80 4.13 2.26
N GLU A 85 3.07 4.49 2.13
CA GLU A 85 3.57 5.79 1.72
C GLU A 85 3.63 5.89 0.19
N HIS A 86 3.00 6.93 -0.35
CA HIS A 86 3.00 7.31 -1.76
C HIS A 86 3.85 8.57 -1.92
N ARG A 87 5.05 8.42 -2.49
CA ARG A 87 5.95 9.56 -2.73
C ARG A 87 5.53 10.32 -3.97
N TRP A 88 5.35 11.63 -3.85
CA TRP A 88 4.82 12.46 -4.94
C TRP A 88 5.78 12.54 -6.12
N GLY A 89 7.08 12.58 -5.83
CA GLY A 89 8.12 12.51 -6.85
C GLY A 89 8.18 11.18 -7.61
N ALA A 90 7.51 10.12 -7.12
CA ALA A 90 7.45 8.83 -7.79
C ALA A 90 6.22 8.69 -8.71
N PHE A 91 5.08 9.25 -8.31
CA PHE A 91 3.82 9.07 -9.06
C PHE A 91 3.42 10.25 -9.94
N LEU A 92 4.00 11.43 -9.80
CA LEU A 92 3.74 12.59 -10.66
C LEU A 92 4.74 12.65 -11.82
N LYS A 93 4.28 12.70 -13.08
CA LYS A 93 5.17 12.82 -14.25
C LYS A 93 5.99 14.10 -14.22
N ASN A 94 5.34 15.22 -13.88
CA ASN A 94 5.95 16.54 -13.79
C ASN A 94 5.89 17.03 -12.34
N CYS A 95 6.57 16.32 -11.44
CA CYS A 95 6.62 16.73 -10.04
C CYS A 95 7.31 18.09 -9.90
N ARG A 96 6.64 19.05 -9.27
CA ARG A 96 7.19 20.40 -9.05
C ARG A 96 8.38 20.32 -8.11
N ARG A 97 9.42 21.13 -8.38
CA ARG A 97 10.58 21.27 -7.49
C ARG A 97 10.16 21.62 -6.06
N GLY A 98 10.60 20.81 -5.09
CA GLY A 98 10.24 20.87 -3.68
C GLY A 98 9.21 19.81 -3.28
N TRP A 99 8.32 19.39 -4.19
CA TRP A 99 7.26 18.43 -3.90
C TRP A 99 7.74 16.98 -3.91
N GLU A 100 8.94 16.71 -4.41
CA GLU A 100 9.47 15.34 -4.53
C GLU A 100 9.62 14.65 -3.18
N LYS A 101 9.75 15.44 -2.11
CA LYS A 101 9.87 14.98 -0.73
C LYS A 101 8.52 14.75 -0.04
N HIS A 102 7.42 15.20 -0.64
CA HIS A 102 6.10 15.06 -0.06
C HIS A 102 5.63 13.62 -0.19
N VAL A 103 4.88 13.19 0.82
CA VAL A 103 4.38 11.82 0.96
C VAL A 103 2.93 11.90 1.40
N SER A 104 2.06 11.19 0.68
CA SER A 104 0.72 10.88 1.14
C SER A 104 0.69 9.44 1.63
N THR A 105 0.06 9.19 2.77
CA THR A 105 0.08 7.84 3.36
C THR A 105 -1.34 7.31 3.51
N ILE A 106 -1.58 6.10 2.99
CA ILE A 106 -2.89 5.45 3.02
C ILE A 106 -2.90 4.33 4.06
N PHE A 107 -3.91 4.38 4.93
CA PHE A 107 -4.18 3.42 5.99
C PHE A 107 -5.62 2.91 5.90
N TYR A 108 -5.90 1.83 6.62
CA TYR A 108 -7.28 1.51 6.97
C TYR A 108 -7.79 2.51 8.01
N SER A 109 -9.05 2.92 7.89
CA SER A 109 -9.71 3.74 8.90
C SER A 109 -10.08 2.93 10.13
N THR A 110 -10.18 3.60 11.29
CA THR A 110 -10.79 3.02 12.49
C THR A 110 -12.32 2.92 12.38
N TYR A 111 -12.94 3.78 11.56
CA TYR A 111 -14.36 3.75 11.25
C TYR A 111 -14.73 2.57 10.34
N ASN A 112 -15.87 1.95 10.61
CA ASN A 112 -16.38 0.83 9.81
C ASN A 112 -17.49 1.23 8.84
N THR A 113 -18.26 2.27 9.16
CA THR A 113 -19.40 2.69 8.35
C THR A 113 -19.38 4.20 8.09
N ASP A 114 -19.95 4.61 6.96
CA ASP A 114 -20.14 6.02 6.61
C ASP A 114 -20.91 6.78 7.69
N ARG A 115 -21.87 6.09 8.35
CA ARG A 115 -22.65 6.65 9.45
C ARG A 115 -21.81 7.00 10.67
N ASP A 116 -20.81 6.18 11.00
CA ASP A 116 -19.90 6.44 12.14
C ASP A 116 -19.00 7.65 11.84
N VAL A 117 -18.58 7.79 10.59
CA VAL A 117 -17.80 8.94 10.10
C VAL A 117 -18.61 10.24 10.25
N GLN A 118 -19.83 10.28 9.72
CA GLN A 118 -20.70 11.46 9.84
C GLN A 118 -21.01 11.83 11.30
N ARG A 119 -21.32 10.84 12.15
CA ARG A 119 -21.57 11.05 13.58
C ARG A 119 -20.38 11.65 14.32
N SER A 120 -19.18 11.37 13.85
CA SER A 120 -17.93 11.90 14.40
C SER A 120 -17.64 13.33 13.92
N GLY A 121 -18.53 13.93 13.13
CA GLY A 121 -18.42 15.33 12.69
C GLY A 121 -17.65 15.54 11.40
N TRP A 122 -17.33 14.47 10.65
CA TRP A 122 -16.72 14.61 9.34
C TRP A 122 -17.74 15.13 8.32
N ARG A 123 -17.34 16.10 7.51
CA ARG A 123 -18.12 16.57 6.35
C ARG A 123 -17.96 15.58 5.21
N GLN A 124 -18.97 15.47 4.34
CA GLN A 124 -19.00 14.50 3.25
C GLN A 124 -19.25 15.18 1.91
N LYS A 125 -18.54 14.72 0.88
CA LYS A 125 -18.70 15.15 -0.51
C LYS A 125 -18.73 13.92 -1.40
N TRP A 126 -19.70 13.90 -2.30
CA TRP A 126 -19.84 12.87 -3.31
C TRP A 126 -18.73 13.02 -4.35
N ILE A 127 -18.15 11.90 -4.75
CA ILE A 127 -17.24 11.87 -5.90
C ILE A 127 -18.11 11.76 -7.15
N GLU A 128 -17.97 12.73 -8.04
CA GLU A 128 -18.80 12.81 -9.24
C GLU A 128 -18.08 12.17 -10.42
N ALA A 129 -18.83 11.46 -11.28
CA ALA A 129 -18.28 10.87 -12.49
C ALA A 129 -17.67 11.93 -13.44
N SER A 130 -18.22 13.16 -13.41
CA SER A 130 -17.73 14.32 -14.17
C SER A 130 -16.30 14.75 -13.81
N TRP A 131 -15.76 14.29 -12.68
CA TRP A 131 -14.39 14.60 -12.24
C TRP A 131 -13.33 13.78 -12.98
N PHE A 132 -13.75 12.77 -13.74
CA PHE A 132 -12.88 11.89 -14.51
C PHE A 132 -13.15 12.08 -16.00
N ASP A 133 -12.45 13.05 -16.60
CA ASP A 133 -12.36 13.19 -18.05
C ASP A 133 -11.50 12.06 -18.66
N ASP A 134 -11.35 12.02 -19.98
CA ASP A 134 -10.59 10.96 -20.64
C ASP A 134 -9.08 11.05 -20.33
N ASP A 135 -8.59 12.25 -19.99
CA ASP A 135 -7.17 12.54 -19.75
C ASP A 135 -6.79 12.67 -18.27
N TYR A 136 -7.65 12.26 -17.33
CA TYR A 136 -7.41 12.40 -15.88
C TYR A 136 -6.14 11.69 -15.39
N SER A 137 -5.68 10.70 -16.14
CA SER A 137 -4.46 9.93 -15.87
C SER A 137 -3.18 10.61 -16.36
N SER A 138 -3.29 11.65 -17.19
CA SER A 138 -2.16 12.28 -17.90
C SER A 138 -1.07 12.82 -16.97
N THR A 139 -1.44 13.29 -15.77
CA THR A 139 -0.53 13.82 -14.74
C THR A 139 0.28 12.73 -14.03
N PHE A 140 -0.19 11.49 -14.04
CA PHE A 140 0.31 10.41 -13.20
C PHE A 140 1.13 9.37 -13.98
N VAL A 141 2.19 8.85 -13.37
CA VAL A 141 3.04 7.83 -13.99
C VAL A 141 2.26 6.51 -14.12
N HIS A 142 2.43 5.84 -15.27
CA HIS A 142 1.88 4.51 -15.53
C HIS A 142 2.97 3.51 -15.96
N PRO A 143 3.04 2.31 -15.35
CA PRO A 143 2.21 1.82 -14.25
C PRO A 143 2.42 2.63 -12.94
N TYR A 144 1.38 2.68 -12.09
CA TYR A 144 1.45 3.40 -10.82
C TYR A 144 2.48 2.73 -9.89
N PRO A 145 3.36 3.49 -9.20
CA PRO A 145 4.43 2.90 -8.38
C PRO A 145 3.89 2.24 -7.11
N ASP A 146 4.56 1.17 -6.67
CA ASP A 146 4.21 0.48 -5.43
C ASP A 146 4.43 1.38 -4.20
N PRO A 147 3.48 1.42 -3.23
CA PRO A 147 3.65 2.21 -2.02
C PRO A 147 4.67 1.58 -1.07
N ILE A 148 5.34 2.42 -0.28
CA ILE A 148 6.36 2.00 0.68
C ILE A 148 5.68 1.66 2.01
N TYR A 149 6.03 0.53 2.62
CA TYR A 149 5.49 0.16 3.93
C TYR A 149 5.97 1.13 5.02
N THR A 150 5.09 1.52 5.92
CA THR A 150 5.41 2.39 7.06
C THR A 150 4.89 1.82 8.37
N THR A 151 5.61 2.08 9.45
CA THR A 151 5.23 1.71 10.82
C THR A 151 4.65 2.89 11.60
N ILE A 152 4.72 4.10 11.05
CA ILE A 152 4.21 5.31 11.69
C ILE A 152 2.73 5.42 11.35
N ILE A 153 1.86 5.06 12.29
CA ILE A 153 0.41 5.02 12.10
C ILE A 153 -0.22 6.09 13.00
N PRO A 154 -1.03 7.02 12.45
CA PRO A 154 -1.80 7.96 13.26
C PRO A 154 -2.82 7.26 14.16
N ASP A 155 -3.11 7.82 15.34
CA ASP A 155 -4.02 7.23 16.33
C ASP A 155 -5.43 6.92 15.79
N SER A 156 -5.88 7.69 14.79
CA SER A 156 -7.19 7.52 14.14
C SER A 156 -7.21 6.45 13.05
N CYS A 157 -6.09 5.80 12.74
CA CYS A 157 -5.94 4.87 11.62
C CYS A 157 -5.42 3.51 12.11
N ARG A 158 -5.74 2.44 11.38
CA ARG A 158 -5.36 1.06 11.75
C ARG A 158 -4.01 0.69 11.15
N ALA A 159 -3.33 -0.22 11.83
CA ALA A 159 -2.05 -0.74 11.36
C ALA A 159 -2.14 -1.43 10.00
N ILE A 160 -1.10 -1.22 9.19
CA ILE A 160 -0.95 -1.90 7.90
C ILE A 160 -0.55 -3.36 8.17
N PRO A 161 -1.18 -4.35 7.53
CA PRO A 161 -0.82 -5.76 7.72
C PRO A 161 0.66 -6.05 7.42
N ALA A 162 1.32 -6.78 8.31
CA ALA A 162 2.75 -7.08 8.23
C ALA A 162 3.18 -7.93 7.01
N ALA A 163 2.23 -8.55 6.31
CA ALA A 163 2.48 -9.32 5.07
C ALA A 163 3.17 -8.49 3.96
N ARG A 164 3.22 -7.15 4.13
CA ARG A 164 3.94 -6.21 3.27
C ARG A 164 5.41 -5.96 3.64
N ARG A 165 5.98 -6.64 4.64
CA ARG A 165 7.44 -6.63 4.85
C ARG A 165 8.12 -7.40 3.70
N ASN A 166 8.03 -6.86 2.48
CA ASN A 166 9.02 -7.10 1.45
C ASN A 166 10.29 -6.45 2.01
N VAL A 167 11.08 -7.26 2.71
CA VAL A 167 12.46 -6.92 3.02
C VAL A 167 13.09 -6.52 1.69
N PRO A 168 13.66 -5.32 1.54
CA PRO A 168 14.36 -5.01 0.31
C PRO A 168 15.43 -6.08 0.11
N VAL A 169 15.29 -6.87 -0.96
CA VAL A 169 16.41 -7.67 -1.44
C VAL A 169 17.49 -6.64 -1.78
N SER A 170 18.57 -6.65 -1.02
CA SER A 170 19.74 -5.84 -1.23
C SER A 170 20.37 -6.22 -2.58
N ILE A 171 19.88 -5.61 -3.65
CA ILE A 171 20.54 -5.65 -4.95
C ILE A 171 21.81 -4.81 -4.84
N GLY A 172 22.95 -5.50 -4.75
CA GLY A 172 24.26 -4.92 -5.04
C GLY A 172 25.02 -4.32 -3.86
N ALA A 173 25.31 -5.13 -2.82
CA ALA A 173 26.55 -4.89 -2.08
C ALA A 173 27.71 -5.28 -3.01
N SER A 174 28.43 -4.27 -3.49
CA SER A 174 29.61 -4.40 -4.34
C SER A 174 30.59 -5.42 -3.77
N LYS A 175 30.86 -6.42 -4.59
CA LYS A 175 31.91 -7.43 -4.46
C LYS A 175 33.22 -6.73 -4.05
N TRP A 176 33.70 -7.02 -2.84
CA TRP A 176 35.00 -6.56 -2.38
C TRP A 176 36.07 -6.98 -3.37
N LEU A 177 36.78 -5.99 -3.92
CA LEU A 177 37.98 -6.20 -4.71
C LEU A 177 39.03 -6.82 -3.79
N VAL A 178 39.42 -8.03 -4.17
CA VAL A 178 40.67 -8.67 -3.76
C VAL A 178 41.80 -7.80 -4.28
N THR A 179 42.64 -7.28 -3.38
CA THR A 179 44.01 -6.93 -3.71
C THR A 179 44.91 -7.78 -2.83
N SER A 180 45.39 -8.86 -3.44
CA SER A 180 46.49 -9.68 -2.98
C SER A 180 47.75 -8.84 -2.82
N VAL A 181 48.41 -8.99 -1.68
CA VAL A 181 49.86 -8.86 -1.59
C VAL A 181 50.37 -10.11 -0.89
N ASP A 182 50.88 -11.03 -1.70
CA ASP A 182 51.75 -12.13 -1.26
C ASP A 182 52.99 -11.58 -0.57
N ARG A 183 53.44 -12.27 0.48
CA ARG A 183 54.86 -12.61 0.71
C ARG A 183 55.02 -13.67 1.80
N ASP A 184 55.55 -14.80 1.34
CA ASP A 184 56.58 -15.66 1.93
C ASP A 184 56.25 -16.72 3.02
N VAL A 185 56.41 -17.98 2.57
CA VAL A 185 56.48 -19.32 3.21
C VAL A 185 57.92 -19.47 3.82
N PRO A 186 58.34 -20.44 4.70
CA PRO A 186 57.82 -21.82 4.86
C PRO A 186 57.84 -22.50 6.26
N GLY A 187 57.05 -23.58 6.42
CA GLY A 187 57.16 -24.41 7.63
C GLY A 187 56.21 -25.61 7.85
N ALA A 188 56.09 -26.54 6.88
CA ALA A 188 55.77 -27.98 7.08
C ALA A 188 54.37 -28.39 7.65
N PRO A 189 54.00 -29.69 7.70
CA PRO A 189 53.51 -30.44 6.53
C PRO A 189 52.14 -31.12 6.70
N VAL A 190 51.49 -31.29 5.55
CA VAL A 190 50.56 -32.35 5.09
C VAL A 190 50.05 -33.38 6.11
N ARG A 191 48.71 -33.47 6.22
CA ARG A 191 47.99 -34.74 6.48
C ARG A 191 46.74 -34.86 5.60
N THR A 192 46.81 -35.79 4.66
CA THR A 192 45.71 -36.41 3.91
C THR A 192 45.09 -37.52 4.75
N VAL A 193 43.78 -37.51 5.02
CA VAL A 193 43.03 -38.70 5.45
C VAL A 193 41.57 -38.65 4.94
N THR A 194 41.37 -39.48 3.90
CA THR A 194 40.22 -40.35 3.53
C THR A 194 38.81 -39.82 3.31
N GLU A 195 38.35 -40.12 2.08
CA GLU A 195 36.97 -40.43 1.69
C GLU A 195 36.24 -41.31 2.73
N ASP A 196 34.95 -41.04 2.94
CA ASP A 196 34.00 -42.13 3.18
C ASP A 196 32.71 -41.90 2.40
N LYS A 197 32.48 -42.79 1.43
CA LYS A 197 31.28 -42.87 0.59
C LYS A 197 30.23 -43.67 1.34
N LYS A 198 29.03 -43.12 1.57
CA LYS A 198 27.84 -43.95 1.82
C LYS A 198 26.66 -43.61 0.93
N LYS A 199 26.13 -44.69 0.35
CA LYS A 199 25.24 -44.80 -0.79
C LYS A 199 23.78 -44.44 -0.47
N ARG A 200 23.14 -43.80 -1.47
CA ARG A 200 21.79 -44.01 -2.04
C ARG A 200 20.71 -44.69 -1.17
N LYS A 201 19.53 -44.06 -1.17
CA LYS A 201 18.28 -44.73 -1.58
C LYS A 201 17.34 -43.74 -2.29
N LYS A 202 17.02 -44.05 -3.56
CA LYS A 202 15.94 -43.46 -4.36
C LYS A 202 14.62 -44.08 -3.90
N TYR A 203 13.57 -43.26 -3.75
CA TYR A 203 12.19 -43.73 -3.84
C TYR A 203 11.53 -43.05 -5.03
N SER A 204 11.08 -43.89 -5.96
CA SER A 204 10.24 -43.56 -7.11
C SER A 204 8.88 -44.21 -6.89
N GLY A 205 7.80 -43.44 -6.98
CA GLY A 205 6.42 -43.91 -7.06
C GLY A 205 5.59 -42.78 -7.65
N GLN A 206 5.48 -42.71 -8.97
CA GLN A 206 4.42 -43.25 -9.82
C GLN A 206 3.06 -42.54 -9.69
N VAL A 207 2.74 -41.89 -10.81
CA VAL A 207 1.53 -41.20 -11.25
C VAL A 207 0.29 -42.10 -11.18
N GLY A 208 -0.82 -41.55 -10.67
CA GLY A 208 -2.16 -42.13 -10.79
C GLY A 208 -3.14 -41.08 -11.31
N SER A 209 -3.61 -41.31 -12.54
CA SER A 209 -4.68 -40.57 -13.23
C SER A 209 -6.04 -41.10 -12.77
N LEU A 210 -7.03 -40.20 -12.61
CA LEU A 210 -8.44 -40.52 -12.43
C LEU A 210 -9.24 -39.94 -13.61
N PRO A 211 -10.15 -40.71 -14.24
CA PRO A 211 -11.13 -40.18 -15.17
C PRO A 211 -12.40 -39.75 -14.44
N TYR A 212 -12.98 -38.62 -14.86
CA TYR A 212 -14.34 -38.24 -14.53
C TYR A 212 -15.29 -38.70 -15.63
N VAL A 213 -16.39 -39.34 -15.21
CA VAL A 213 -17.65 -39.54 -15.95
C VAL A 213 -18.57 -38.38 -15.60
#